data_AF-A0A6H1ZMW3-F1
#
_entry.id   AF-A0A6H1ZMW3-F1
#
_cell.length_a   1.000
_cell.length_b   1.000
_cell.length_c   1.000
_cell.angle_alpha   90.00
_cell.angle_beta   90.00
_cell.angle_gamma   90.00
#
_symmetry.space_group_name_H-M   'P 1'
#
loop_
_entity.id
_entity.type
_entity.pdbx_description
1 polymer ?
#
loop_
_entity_poly.entity_id
_entity_poly.type
_entity_poly.pdbx_seq_one_letter_code
_entity_poly.pdbx_strand_id
1 'polypeptide(L)' 'MKFKLTLTRPAKSQGGDRYESSDPVLIQGNKTFVMYLPQSVTRKAGKIVKHFSVTIEAEA' A
#
# COMPACT_ATOMS: atom_id res chain seq x y z
N MET A 1 -0.97 -17.85 -7.48
CA MET A 1 -1.05 -17.62 -6.00
C MET A 1 -1.73 -16.27 -5.76
N LYS A 2 -2.61 -16.14 -4.74
CA LYS A 2 -3.40 -14.93 -4.46
C LYS A 2 -3.08 -14.38 -3.06
N PHE A 3 -2.72 -13.11 -2.96
CA PHE A 3 -2.44 -12.43 -1.68
C PHE A 3 -3.37 -11.25 -1.46
N LYS A 4 -3.85 -11.05 -0.23
CA LYS A 4 -4.62 -9.86 0.15
C LYS A 4 -3.80 -9.02 1.13
N LEU A 5 -3.52 -7.77 0.77
CA LEU A 5 -2.67 -6.89 1.57
C LEU A 5 -3.46 -5.71 2.12
N THR A 6 -3.37 -5.47 3.42
CA THR A 6 -3.84 -4.24 4.05
C THR A 6 -2.66 -3.28 4.17
N LEU A 7 -2.67 -2.18 3.42
CA LEU A 7 -1.64 -1.16 3.53
C LEU A 7 -2.19 0.13 4.14
N THR A 8 -1.36 0.78 4.94
CA THR A 8 -1.69 2.04 5.64
C THR A 8 -0.71 3.12 5.24
N ARG A 9 -1.22 4.35 5.07
CA ARG A 9 -0.38 5.50 4.70
C ARG A 9 0.36 6.05 5.92
N PRO A 10 1.71 6.02 5.98
CA PRO A 10 2.47 6.84 6.93
C PRO A 10 2.23 8.34 6.70
N ALA A 11 2.12 9.10 7.77
CA ALA A 11 1.88 10.54 7.73
C ALA A 11 3.11 11.30 7.18
N LYS A 12 3.28 11.38 5.85
CA LYS A 12 4.21 12.33 5.22
C LYS A 12 3.65 13.01 3.97
N SER A 13 4.13 14.24 3.79
CA SER A 13 3.76 15.26 2.82
C SER A 13 4.80 15.35 1.69
N GLN A 14 4.32 15.34 0.44
CA GLN A 14 5.01 15.59 -0.85
C GLN A 14 5.50 14.36 -1.66
N GLY A 15 5.28 14.45 -2.98
CA GLY A 15 5.76 13.51 -4.01
C GLY A 15 4.78 12.40 -4.41
N GLY A 16 4.06 11.82 -3.44
CA GLY A 16 3.15 10.70 -3.64
C GLY A 16 2.63 10.21 -2.28
N ASP A 17 1.61 9.36 -2.28
CA ASP A 17 1.14 8.74 -1.04
C ASP A 17 1.83 7.36 -0.92
N ARG A 18 2.75 7.23 0.04
CA ARG A 18 3.46 5.99 0.39
C ARG A 18 2.54 5.15 1.29
N TYR A 19 2.50 3.84 1.08
CA TYR A 19 1.75 2.91 1.90
C TYR A 19 2.60 1.71 2.26
N GLU A 20 2.40 1.19 3.48
CA GLU A 20 3.22 0.11 4.03
C GLU A 20 2.33 -1.04 4.51
N SER A 21 2.81 -2.26 4.34
CA SER A 21 2.12 -3.45 4.83
C SER A 21 2.50 -3.72 6.28
N SER A 22 1.51 -4.07 7.09
CA SER A 22 1.71 -4.64 8.42
C SER A 22 1.61 -6.17 8.42
N ASP A 23 1.49 -6.81 7.26
CA ASP A 23 1.28 -8.27 7.17
C ASP A 23 2.58 -9.03 7.48
N PRO A 24 2.60 -9.89 8.52
CA PRO A 24 3.78 -10.66 8.91
C PRO A 24 4.35 -11.53 7.78
N VAL A 25 3.50 -12.00 6.85
CA VAL A 25 3.94 -12.85 5.72
C VAL A 25 4.84 -12.07 4.75
N LEU A 26 4.60 -10.77 4.61
CA LEU A 26 5.40 -9.88 3.76
C LEU A 26 6.55 -9.21 4.49
N ILE A 27 6.52 -9.18 5.82
CA ILE A 27 7.60 -8.66 6.65
C ILE A 27 8.61 -9.79 6.85
N GLN A 28 9.45 -10.03 5.84
CA GLN A 28 10.58 -10.96 5.98
C GLN A 28 11.80 -10.21 6.53
N GLY A 29 12.03 -10.34 7.84
CA GLY A 29 13.11 -9.64 8.54
C GLY A 29 12.86 -8.12 8.59
N ASN A 30 13.85 -7.31 8.20
CA ASN A 30 13.74 -5.85 8.13
C ASN A 30 13.16 -5.32 6.79
N LYS A 31 12.61 -6.20 5.94
CA LYS A 31 12.06 -5.81 4.64
C LYS A 31 10.54 -5.65 4.75
N THR A 32 10.08 -4.40 4.77
CA THR A 32 8.66 -4.06 4.70
C THR A 32 8.24 -3.92 3.23
N PHE A 33 7.08 -4.48 2.87
CA PHE A 33 6.48 -4.19 1.57
C PHE A 33 5.95 -2.75 1.55
N VAL A 34 6.47 -1.94 0.62
CA VAL A 34 6.10 -0.53 0.44
C VAL A 34 5.53 -0.36 -0.96
N MET A 35 4.32 0.22 -1.06
CA MET A 35 3.73 0.59 -2.34
C MET A 35 3.63 2.11 -2.47
N TYR A 36 4.04 2.61 -3.63
CA TYR A 36 3.91 4.00 -4.03
C TYR A 36 2.75 4.12 -5.01
N LEU A 37 1.75 4.91 -4.65
CA LEU A 37 0.60 5.15 -5.52
C LEU A 37 0.52 6.64 -5.91
N PRO A 38 0.14 6.95 -7.16
CA PRO A 38 -0.10 8.32 -7.59
C PRO A 38 -1.21 8.98 -6.77
N GLN A 39 -1.08 10.28 -6.52
CA GLN A 39 -2.08 11.05 -5.78
C GLN A 39 -3.46 11.08 -6.46
N SER A 40 -3.51 10.92 -7.79
CA SER A 40 -4.77 10.81 -8.53
C SER A 40 -5.58 9.56 -8.17
N VAL A 41 -4.92 8.51 -7.65
CA VAL A 41 -5.54 7.24 -7.22
C VAL A 41 -5.88 7.28 -5.74
N THR A 42 -5.00 7.89 -4.93
CA THR A 42 -5.11 7.88 -3.46
C THR A 42 -5.87 9.07 -2.89
N ARG A 43 -6.30 10.00 -3.76
CA ARG A 43 -7.10 11.16 -3.39
C ARG A 43 -8.35 11.23 -4.26
N LYS A 44 -9.53 11.17 -3.64
CA LYS A 44 -10.81 11.33 -4.32
C LYS A 44 -11.56 12.51 -3.72
N ALA A 45 -11.83 13.53 -4.53
CA ALA A 45 -12.54 14.75 -4.11
C ALA A 45 -11.94 15.38 -2.82
N GLY A 46 -10.61 15.54 -2.78
CA GLY A 46 -9.89 16.10 -1.63
C GLY A 46 -9.77 15.18 -0.41
N LYS A 47 -10.41 13.99 -0.41
CA LYS A 47 -10.28 13.00 0.65
C LYS A 47 -9.13 12.05 0.37
N ILE A 48 -8.34 11.75 1.41
CA ILE A 48 -7.21 10.83 1.36
C ILE A 48 -7.68 9.40 1.67
N VAL A 49 -7.23 8.43 0.88
CA VAL A 49 -7.42 7.01 1.14
C VAL A 49 -6.54 6.58 2.31
N LYS A 50 -7.16 6.13 3.41
CA LYS A 50 -6.43 5.67 4.62
C LYS A 50 -5.98 4.22 4.52
N HIS A 51 -6.82 3.37 3.94
CA HIS A 51 -6.59 1.94 3.79
C HIS A 51 -7.00 1.49 2.38
N PHE A 52 -6.31 0.49 1.84
CA PHE A 52 -6.77 -0.24 0.66
C PHE A 52 -6.40 -1.72 0.77
N SER A 53 -7.12 -2.53 0.00
CA SER A 53 -6.80 -3.95 -0.19
C SER A 53 -6.28 -4.17 -1.60
N VAL A 54 -5.08 -4.73 -1.72
CA VAL A 54 -4.53 -5.17 -3.03
C VAL A 54 -4.64 -6.67 -3.12
N THR A 55 -5.08 -7.17 -4.28
CA THR A 55 -4.98 -8.57 -4.64
C THR A 55 -3.86 -8.74 -5.66
N ILE A 56 -2.85 -9.54 -5.36
CA ILE A 56 -1.77 -9.88 -6.31
C ILE A 56 -1.99 -11.32 -6.77
N GLU A 57 -2.12 -11.50 -8.08
CA GLU A 57 -2.26 -12.80 -8.72
C GLU A 57 -1.01 -13.02 -9.58
N ALA A 58 -0.24 -14.06 -9.25
CA ALA A 58 0.87 -14.50 -10.07
C ALA A 58 0.35 -15.53 -11.09
N GLU A 59 0.48 -15.23 -12.38
CA GLU A 59 0.40 -16.21 -13.48
C GLU A 59 1.75 -16.89 -13.68
N ALA A 60 1.70 -18.15 -14.08
CA ALA A 60 2.86 -19.01 -14.34
C ALA A 60 3.22 -19.00 -15.83
#